data_AF-A0AA42PD68-F1
#
_entry.id   AF-A0AA42PD68-F1
#
_cell.length_a   1.000
_cell.length_b   1.000
_cell.length_c   1.000
_cell.angle_alpha   90.00
_cell.angle_beta   90.00
_cell.angle_gamma   90.00
#
_symmetry.space_group_name_H-M   'P 1'
#
loop_
_entity.id
_entity.type
_entity.pdbx_description
1 polymer ?
#
loop_
_entity_poly.entity_id
_entity_poly.type
_entity_poly.pdbx_seq_one_letter_code
_entity_poly.pdbx_strand_id
1 'polypeptide(L)'
;MLSGGGIRAMTFHLGVMRALARAGCLESVSRISSVSGGSLITGLVLHRSGMAWPTSERFLEQIYPALRDELTSRSLQWDALRELSSLSNLRFLLSRSNLLAAALRRRWGIENRLCDLPATPDWSINGTNAENGRRFRFKRADLGDYLTGYAAAGNFPLASAMAVSAAFPGGFGPLRLRADKFRWKRRANWSGPAHETVDSQPGSVIHLYDGGVYDNLGLEPFFDAGSGEPKEPNGHFILVSDAGRPLDMGFSKYSLNPFRIKRVADIMSDQSHALRVRSFHHYLSKSANRGAMIYIGSPTSADSADEEEANFVARFPTSLIKLTAADFDRIAIHGERLTRLL
;
A
#
# COMPACT_ATOMS: atom_id res chain seq x y z
N MET A 1 6.93 -3.10 -5.71
CA MET A 1 5.86 -2.11 -5.43
C MET A 1 4.57 -2.87 -5.24
N LEU A 2 3.83 -2.56 -4.17
CA LEU A 2 2.61 -3.27 -3.79
C LEU A 2 1.47 -2.25 -3.71
N SER A 3 0.57 -2.27 -4.68
CA SER A 3 -0.48 -1.28 -4.81
C SER A 3 -1.57 -1.38 -3.71
N GLY A 4 -2.48 -0.41 -3.70
CA GLY A 4 -3.69 -0.49 -2.89
C GLY A 4 -4.77 -1.39 -3.48
N GLY A 5 -5.83 -1.63 -2.69
CA GLY A 5 -6.98 -2.47 -3.08
C GLY A 5 -7.59 -3.34 -1.96
N GLY A 6 -7.35 -3.02 -0.69
CA GLY A 6 -7.94 -3.74 0.45
C GLY A 6 -7.50 -5.20 0.55
N ILE A 7 -8.40 -6.09 0.98
CA ILE A 7 -8.05 -7.51 1.21
C ILE A 7 -7.69 -8.27 -0.07
N ARG A 8 -8.27 -7.86 -1.21
CA ARG A 8 -7.90 -8.38 -2.52
C ARG A 8 -6.42 -8.11 -2.81
N ALA A 9 -5.97 -6.86 -2.63
CA ALA A 9 -4.57 -6.51 -2.83
C ALA A 9 -3.65 -7.28 -1.88
N MET A 10 -4.01 -7.39 -0.59
CA MET A 10 -3.26 -8.19 0.38
C MET A 10 -3.03 -9.63 -0.13
N THR A 11 -4.09 -10.27 -0.59
CA THR A 11 -4.08 -11.67 -1.04
C THR A 11 -3.34 -11.85 -2.36
N PHE A 12 -3.55 -10.93 -3.31
CA PHE A 12 -2.85 -10.95 -4.59
C PHE A 12 -1.34 -10.79 -4.42
N HIS A 13 -0.92 -9.85 -3.57
CA HIS A 13 0.50 -9.63 -3.26
C HIS A 13 1.13 -10.80 -2.51
N LEU A 14 0.37 -11.53 -1.66
CA LEU A 14 0.86 -12.80 -1.09
C LEU A 14 1.16 -13.83 -2.19
N GLY A 15 0.33 -13.89 -3.23
CA GLY A 15 0.59 -14.69 -4.42
C GLY A 15 1.91 -14.32 -5.10
N VAL A 16 2.12 -13.03 -5.31
CA VAL A 16 3.39 -12.51 -5.89
C VAL A 16 4.59 -12.85 -5.01
N MET A 17 4.51 -12.60 -3.71
CA MET A 17 5.58 -12.95 -2.76
C MET A 17 5.84 -14.46 -2.73
N ARG A 18 4.80 -15.29 -2.86
CA ARG A 18 4.92 -16.75 -2.93
C ARG A 18 5.65 -17.21 -4.18
N ALA A 19 5.39 -16.59 -5.33
CA ALA A 19 6.15 -16.86 -6.54
C ALA A 19 7.63 -16.48 -6.38
N LEU A 20 7.92 -15.29 -5.84
CA LEU A 20 9.29 -14.86 -5.55
C LEU A 20 9.99 -15.82 -4.58
N ALA A 21 9.29 -16.27 -3.54
CA ALA A 21 9.81 -17.21 -2.56
C ALA A 21 10.13 -18.57 -3.20
N ARG A 22 9.26 -19.09 -4.06
CA ARG A 22 9.51 -20.34 -4.78
C ARG A 22 10.70 -20.25 -5.74
N ALA A 23 10.98 -19.06 -6.26
CA ALA A 23 12.15 -18.80 -7.09
C ALA A 23 13.43 -18.52 -6.27
N GLY A 24 13.36 -18.49 -4.93
CA GLY A 24 14.50 -18.10 -4.07
C GLY A 24 14.88 -16.62 -4.19
N CYS A 25 13.98 -15.78 -4.67
CA CYS A 25 14.21 -14.36 -4.93
C CYS A 25 13.64 -13.45 -3.83
N LEU A 26 12.93 -13.99 -2.83
CA LEU A 26 12.29 -13.17 -1.80
C LEU A 26 13.34 -12.42 -0.95
N GLU A 27 14.47 -13.04 -0.66
CA GLU A 27 15.59 -12.49 0.10
C GLU A 27 16.29 -11.35 -0.63
N SER A 28 16.24 -11.34 -1.97
CA SER A 28 16.85 -10.31 -2.81
C SER A 28 16.05 -9.00 -2.81
N VAL A 29 14.88 -8.95 -2.19
CA VAL A 29 14.08 -7.73 -2.06
C VAL A 29 14.80 -6.75 -1.14
N SER A 30 15.43 -5.74 -1.74
CA SER A 30 16.16 -4.69 -1.02
C SER A 30 15.28 -3.52 -0.60
N ARG A 31 14.13 -3.33 -1.26
CA ARG A 31 13.27 -2.15 -1.13
C ARG A 31 11.80 -2.48 -1.37
N ILE A 32 10.92 -1.87 -0.58
CA ILE A 32 9.48 -2.03 -0.73
C ILE A 32 8.83 -0.64 -0.71
N SER A 33 7.91 -0.40 -1.63
CA SER A 33 6.94 0.68 -1.54
C SER A 33 5.56 0.06 -1.59
N SER A 34 4.72 0.48 -0.66
CA SER A 34 3.40 -0.10 -0.48
C SER A 34 2.33 0.96 -0.26
N VAL A 35 1.11 0.61 -0.65
CA VAL A 35 -0.08 1.45 -0.50
C VAL A 35 -1.21 0.58 0.04
N SER A 36 -1.97 1.08 1.02
CA SER A 36 -3.22 0.45 1.48
C SER A 36 -3.08 -1.03 1.82
N GLY A 37 -3.79 -1.92 1.11
CA GLY A 37 -3.68 -3.38 1.27
C GLY A 37 -2.24 -3.89 1.16
N GLY A 38 -1.43 -3.35 0.25
CA GLY A 38 0.00 -3.64 0.17
C GLY A 38 0.77 -3.31 1.46
N SER A 39 0.41 -2.21 2.13
CA SER A 39 1.02 -1.82 3.41
C SER A 39 0.58 -2.71 4.57
N LEU A 40 -0.70 -3.11 4.59
CA LEU A 40 -1.21 -4.04 5.59
C LEU A 40 -0.52 -5.40 5.52
N ILE A 41 -0.39 -5.96 4.31
CA ILE A 41 0.21 -7.28 4.15
C ILE A 41 1.72 -7.27 4.40
N THR A 42 2.44 -6.23 3.96
CA THR A 42 3.88 -6.09 4.22
C THR A 42 4.15 -6.02 5.72
N GLY A 43 3.37 -5.22 6.45
CA GLY A 43 3.51 -5.12 7.91
C GLY A 43 3.19 -6.42 8.62
N LEU A 44 2.20 -7.18 8.16
CA LEU A 44 1.89 -8.52 8.68
C LEU A 44 3.01 -9.54 8.44
N VAL A 45 3.59 -9.56 7.23
CA VAL A 45 4.74 -10.42 6.90
C VAL A 45 5.92 -10.11 7.83
N LEU A 46 6.26 -8.83 7.97
CA LEU A 46 7.32 -8.39 8.88
C LEU A 46 7.00 -8.77 10.33
N HIS A 47 5.77 -8.56 10.80
CA HIS A 47 5.36 -8.89 12.16
C HIS A 47 5.47 -10.38 12.46
N ARG A 48 4.95 -11.24 11.58
CA ARG A 48 5.04 -12.70 11.72
C ARG A 48 6.48 -13.23 11.61
N SER A 49 7.36 -12.47 10.96
CA SER A 49 8.78 -12.78 10.85
C SER A 49 9.63 -12.21 12.00
N GLY A 50 9.03 -11.48 12.95
CA GLY A 50 9.73 -10.87 14.08
C GLY A 50 10.48 -9.57 13.74
N MET A 51 9.87 -8.72 12.91
CA MET A 51 10.46 -7.48 12.36
C MET A 51 11.71 -7.72 11.50
N ALA A 52 11.82 -8.89 10.88
CA ALA A 52 12.82 -9.19 9.87
C ALA A 52 12.15 -9.55 8.54
N TRP A 53 12.79 -9.28 7.42
CA TRP A 53 12.31 -9.81 6.14
C TRP A 53 12.57 -11.32 6.10
N PRO A 54 11.57 -12.15 5.77
CA PRO A 54 11.72 -13.60 5.86
C PRO A 54 12.54 -14.16 4.71
N THR A 55 13.17 -15.31 4.96
CA THR A 55 13.66 -16.18 3.89
C THR A 55 12.49 -16.79 3.13
N SER A 56 12.74 -17.23 1.91
CA SER A 56 11.83 -17.94 1.04
C SER A 56 11.25 -19.18 1.72
N GLU A 57 12.10 -19.98 2.36
CA GLU A 57 11.71 -21.16 3.13
C GLU A 57 10.75 -20.79 4.27
N ARG A 58 11.15 -19.87 5.15
CA ARG A 58 10.31 -19.42 6.28
C ARG A 58 9.00 -18.80 5.80
N PHE A 59 9.04 -18.07 4.69
CA PHE A 59 7.84 -17.49 4.10
C PHE A 59 6.86 -18.57 3.65
N LEU A 60 7.33 -19.58 2.91
CA LEU A 60 6.50 -20.65 2.36
C LEU A 60 5.94 -21.60 3.43
N GLU A 61 6.76 -21.96 4.42
CA GLU A 61 6.42 -22.99 5.40
C GLU A 61 5.65 -22.45 6.61
N GLN A 62 5.92 -21.21 7.03
CA GLN A 62 5.39 -20.68 8.29
C GLN A 62 4.50 -19.46 8.07
N ILE A 63 5.00 -18.45 7.34
CA ILE A 63 4.33 -17.15 7.28
C ILE A 63 3.11 -17.21 6.35
N TYR A 64 3.25 -17.72 5.13
CA TYR A 64 2.15 -17.77 4.16
C TYR A 64 0.95 -18.59 4.69
N PRO A 65 1.12 -19.81 5.26
CA PRO A 65 0.02 -20.54 5.87
C PRO A 65 -0.64 -19.79 7.03
N ALA A 66 0.15 -19.16 7.90
CA ALA A 66 -0.39 -18.37 9.01
C ALA A 66 -1.18 -17.14 8.54
N LEU A 67 -0.73 -16.47 7.47
CA LEU A 67 -1.45 -15.33 6.89
C LEU A 67 -2.71 -15.76 6.15
N ARG A 68 -2.70 -16.91 5.48
CA ARG A 68 -3.91 -17.51 4.91
C ARG A 68 -4.94 -17.80 6.01
N ASP A 69 -4.52 -18.41 7.12
CA ASP A 69 -5.42 -18.67 8.25
C ASP A 69 -5.97 -17.36 8.86
N GLU A 70 -5.13 -16.35 9.08
CA GLU A 70 -5.57 -15.05 9.61
C GLU A 70 -6.63 -14.37 8.70
N LEU A 71 -6.40 -14.36 7.38
CA LEU A 71 -7.29 -13.67 6.43
C LEU A 71 -8.58 -14.43 6.11
N THR A 72 -8.62 -15.74 6.35
CA THR A 72 -9.81 -16.58 6.10
C THR A 72 -10.64 -16.84 7.36
N SER A 73 -10.04 -16.78 8.54
CA SER A 73 -10.75 -16.97 9.81
C SER A 73 -11.37 -15.68 10.36
N ARG A 74 -10.83 -14.51 10.03
CA ARG A 74 -11.14 -13.25 10.73
C ARG A 74 -11.43 -12.07 9.80
N SER A 75 -12.27 -11.15 10.28
CA SER A 75 -12.67 -9.93 9.56
C SER A 75 -12.12 -8.69 10.28
N LEU A 76 -11.08 -8.10 9.71
CA LEU A 76 -10.47 -6.88 10.25
C LEU A 76 -11.47 -5.71 10.27
N GLN A 77 -12.39 -5.64 9.30
CA GLN A 77 -13.42 -4.61 9.26
C GLN A 77 -14.38 -4.70 10.45
N TRP A 78 -14.85 -5.91 10.79
CA TRP A 78 -15.73 -6.10 11.95
C TRP A 78 -15.00 -5.83 13.26
N ASP A 79 -13.71 -6.13 13.31
CA ASP A 79 -12.90 -5.84 14.49
C ASP A 79 -12.64 -4.33 14.66
N ALA A 80 -12.34 -3.61 13.58
CA ALA A 80 -12.25 -2.15 13.61
C ALA A 80 -13.59 -1.49 13.98
N LEU A 81 -14.73 -2.06 13.57
CA LEU A 81 -16.05 -1.60 13.99
C LEU A 81 -16.35 -1.91 15.45
N ARG A 82 -15.93 -3.08 15.99
CA ARG A 82 -16.07 -3.39 17.41
C ARG A 82 -15.31 -2.41 18.31
N GLU A 83 -14.22 -1.80 17.84
CA GLU A 83 -13.53 -0.73 18.57
C GLU A 83 -14.43 0.49 18.86
N LEU A 84 -15.50 0.71 18.06
CA LEU A 84 -16.49 1.76 18.30
C LEU A 84 -17.40 1.47 19.50
N SER A 85 -17.54 0.20 19.92
CA SER A 85 -18.38 -0.20 21.05
C SER A 85 -17.79 0.17 22.42
N SER A 86 -16.51 0.55 22.46
CA SER A 86 -15.89 1.12 23.66
C SER A 86 -16.30 2.58 23.82
N LEU A 87 -16.97 2.92 24.92
CA LEU A 87 -17.40 4.29 25.28
C LEU A 87 -16.25 5.32 25.19
N SER A 88 -15.01 4.89 25.44
CA SER A 88 -13.80 5.74 25.37
C SER A 88 -13.39 6.14 23.93
N ASN A 89 -13.93 5.45 22.92
CA ASN A 89 -13.60 5.62 21.50
C ASN A 89 -14.67 6.35 20.69
N LEU A 90 -15.81 6.72 21.29
CA LEU A 90 -16.88 7.49 20.63
C LEU A 90 -16.38 8.84 20.09
N ARG A 91 -15.35 9.44 20.73
CA ARG A 91 -14.67 10.65 20.24
C ARG A 91 -13.95 10.48 18.89
N PHE A 92 -13.72 9.25 18.43
CA PHE A 92 -13.05 8.94 17.17
C PHE A 92 -14.03 8.60 16.03
N LEU A 93 -15.35 8.79 16.22
CA LEU A 93 -16.36 8.56 15.17
C LEU A 93 -16.04 9.29 13.85
N LEU A 94 -15.38 10.44 13.95
CA LEU A 94 -14.96 11.32 12.84
C LEU A 94 -13.51 11.07 12.37
N SER A 95 -12.73 10.20 13.04
CA SER A 95 -11.34 9.87 12.70
C SER A 95 -11.11 8.36 12.82
N ARG A 96 -11.82 7.60 11.97
CA ARG A 96 -11.91 6.14 12.05
C ARG A 96 -10.60 5.43 11.66
N SER A 97 -9.66 6.12 11.02
CA SER A 97 -8.31 5.60 10.76
C SER A 97 -7.55 5.28 12.05
N ASN A 98 -7.80 6.00 13.16
CA ASN A 98 -7.28 5.63 14.48
C ASN A 98 -7.86 4.30 15.00
N LEU A 99 -9.10 3.97 14.62
CA LEU A 99 -9.74 2.71 14.99
C LEU A 99 -9.12 1.54 14.23
N LEU A 100 -8.77 1.74 12.96
CA LEU A 100 -8.00 0.75 12.22
C LEU A 100 -6.64 0.53 12.88
N ALA A 101 -5.92 1.57 13.27
CA ALA A 101 -4.66 1.43 14.01
C ALA A 101 -4.83 0.66 15.33
N ALA A 102 -5.91 0.92 16.08
CA ALA A 102 -6.23 0.18 17.29
C ALA A 102 -6.54 -1.31 17.02
N ALA A 103 -7.30 -1.60 15.96
CA ALA A 103 -7.60 -2.97 15.54
C ALA A 103 -6.33 -3.72 15.14
N LEU A 104 -5.42 -3.08 14.39
CA LEU A 104 -4.12 -3.66 14.03
C LEU A 104 -3.28 -4.00 15.27
N ARG A 105 -3.23 -3.12 16.27
CA ARG A 105 -2.53 -3.37 17.53
C ARG A 105 -3.15 -4.52 18.32
N ARG A 106 -4.45 -4.47 18.55
CA ARG A 106 -5.15 -5.43 19.43
C ARG A 106 -5.29 -6.82 18.80
N ARG A 107 -5.54 -6.89 17.48
CA ARG A 107 -5.81 -8.16 16.79
C ARG A 107 -4.56 -8.80 16.23
N TRP A 108 -3.72 -8.02 15.58
CA TRP A 108 -2.49 -8.53 14.98
C TRP A 108 -1.29 -8.38 15.90
N GLY A 109 -1.43 -7.80 17.10
CA GLY A 109 -0.32 -7.67 18.05
C GLY A 109 0.79 -6.73 17.58
N ILE A 110 0.51 -5.87 16.59
CA ILE A 110 1.52 -4.98 16.00
C ILE A 110 1.77 -3.80 16.94
N GLU A 111 2.62 -4.01 17.94
CA GLU A 111 3.04 -2.98 18.90
C GLU A 111 4.37 -2.29 18.51
N ASN A 112 5.01 -2.77 17.46
CA ASN A 112 6.28 -2.25 16.96
C ASN A 112 6.16 -0.79 16.50
N ARG A 113 7.30 -0.10 16.55
CA ARG A 113 7.49 1.28 16.07
C ARG A 113 8.12 1.26 14.69
N LEU A 114 8.05 2.38 13.98
CA LEU A 114 8.75 2.52 12.70
C LEU A 114 10.25 2.28 12.82
N CYS A 115 10.90 2.73 13.91
CA CYS A 115 12.32 2.51 14.14
C CYS A 115 12.70 1.03 14.40
N ASP A 116 11.71 0.17 14.68
CA ASP A 116 11.92 -1.27 14.87
C ASP A 116 11.91 -2.05 13.53
N LEU A 117 11.48 -1.42 12.42
CA LEU A 117 11.50 -2.03 11.08
C LEU A 117 12.92 -2.43 10.66
N PRO A 118 13.14 -3.50 9.90
CA PRO A 118 14.50 -3.87 9.50
C PRO A 118 15.14 -2.80 8.60
N ALA A 119 16.47 -2.77 8.56
CA ALA A 119 17.19 -1.88 7.63
C ALA A 119 17.04 -2.32 6.17
N THR A 120 16.79 -3.61 5.93
CA THR A 120 16.55 -4.18 4.60
C THR A 120 15.38 -5.17 4.67
N PRO A 121 14.37 -5.05 3.79
CA PRO A 121 14.24 -4.01 2.77
C PRO A 121 13.96 -2.62 3.37
N ASP A 122 14.44 -1.58 2.70
CA ASP A 122 14.00 -0.21 2.99
C ASP A 122 12.53 -0.06 2.57
N TRP A 123 11.64 0.05 3.55
CA TRP A 123 10.20 0.06 3.34
C TRP A 123 9.62 1.48 3.43
N SER A 124 9.03 1.94 2.33
CA SER A 124 8.26 3.18 2.22
C SER A 124 6.76 2.88 2.28
N ILE A 125 6.12 3.19 3.41
CA ILE A 125 4.67 3.16 3.56
C ILE A 125 4.11 4.49 3.06
N ASN A 126 3.25 4.48 2.04
CA ASN A 126 2.77 5.71 1.42
C ASN A 126 1.40 6.12 1.92
N GLY A 127 1.25 7.42 2.14
CA GLY A 127 0.01 8.15 2.41
C GLY A 127 -0.04 9.44 1.60
N THR A 128 -1.13 10.18 1.73
CA THR A 128 -1.33 11.47 1.06
C THR A 128 -1.54 12.55 2.10
N ASN A 129 -0.70 13.58 2.07
CA ASN A 129 -0.86 14.76 2.90
C ASN A 129 -1.99 15.64 2.33
N ALA A 130 -3.05 15.85 3.10
CA ALA A 130 -4.23 16.60 2.66
C ALA A 130 -3.98 18.10 2.58
N GLU A 131 -3.07 18.63 3.40
CA GLU A 131 -2.74 20.06 3.46
C GLU A 131 -2.06 20.55 2.18
N ASN A 132 -1.26 19.68 1.53
CA ASN A 132 -0.44 20.08 0.38
C ASN A 132 -0.57 19.17 -0.86
N GLY A 133 -1.36 18.10 -0.77
CA GLY A 133 -1.60 17.15 -1.86
C GLY A 133 -0.36 16.35 -2.27
N ARG A 134 0.65 16.23 -1.40
CA ARG A 134 1.90 15.50 -1.70
C ARG A 134 1.92 14.12 -1.05
N ARG A 135 2.78 13.27 -1.60
CA ARG A 135 3.08 11.96 -1.02
C ARG A 135 3.71 12.13 0.35
N PHE A 136 3.00 11.70 1.37
CA PHE A 136 3.54 11.53 2.70
C PHE A 136 4.08 10.11 2.82
N ARG A 137 5.29 9.95 3.35
CA ARG A 137 5.90 8.62 3.53
C ARG A 137 6.23 8.37 4.98
N PHE A 138 6.15 7.11 5.38
CA PHE A 138 6.71 6.61 6.62
C PHE A 138 7.78 5.57 6.31
N LYS A 139 8.95 5.74 6.91
CA LYS A 139 10.10 4.84 6.82
C LYS A 139 10.64 4.55 8.22
N ARG A 140 11.61 3.62 8.29
CA ARG A 140 12.35 3.32 9.53
C ARG A 140 12.96 4.58 10.17
N ALA A 141 13.61 5.42 9.37
CA ALA A 141 14.37 6.56 9.86
C ALA A 141 13.55 7.85 9.96
N ASP A 142 12.70 8.13 8.97
CA ASP A 142 11.97 9.38 8.85
C ASP A 142 10.51 9.20 8.42
N LEU A 143 9.73 10.24 8.65
CA LEU A 143 8.39 10.41 8.11
C LEU A 143 8.20 11.84 7.63
N GLY A 144 7.40 12.04 6.58
CA GLY A 144 7.15 13.37 6.03
C GLY A 144 6.91 13.41 4.53
N ASP A 145 6.94 14.62 4.00
CA ASP A 145 6.89 14.91 2.57
C ASP A 145 7.84 16.07 2.25
N TYR A 146 8.14 16.29 0.97
CA TYR A 146 9.15 17.27 0.59
C TYR A 146 8.75 18.74 0.80
N LEU A 147 7.45 19.06 0.89
CA LEU A 147 6.97 20.42 1.14
C LEU A 147 6.82 20.72 2.62
N THR A 148 6.30 19.78 3.41
CA THR A 148 6.22 19.86 4.87
C THR A 148 7.61 19.74 5.50
N GLY A 149 8.49 18.94 4.90
CA GLY A 149 9.73 18.48 5.49
C GLY A 149 9.58 17.09 6.10
N TYR A 150 10.70 16.60 6.64
CA TYR A 150 10.83 15.29 7.26
C TYR A 150 11.16 15.44 8.73
N ALA A 151 10.61 14.54 9.54
CA ALA A 151 10.93 14.38 10.94
C ALA A 151 11.45 12.97 11.20
N ALA A 152 12.27 12.81 12.25
CA ALA A 152 12.69 11.49 12.68
C ALA A 152 11.47 10.65 13.07
N ALA A 153 11.43 9.39 12.62
CA ALA A 153 10.32 8.49 12.89
C ALA A 153 10.14 8.23 14.39
N GLY A 154 11.24 8.17 15.14
CA GLY A 154 11.25 8.04 16.61
C GLY A 154 10.38 6.89 17.08
N ASN A 155 9.50 7.16 18.05
CA ASN A 155 8.57 6.17 18.60
C ASN A 155 7.22 6.10 17.85
N PHE A 156 7.15 6.53 16.59
CA PHE A 156 5.89 6.49 15.86
C PHE A 156 5.39 5.04 15.68
N PRO A 157 4.13 4.71 16.04
CA PRO A 157 3.63 3.34 15.95
C PRO A 157 3.51 2.85 14.50
N LEU A 158 4.02 1.64 14.22
CA LEU A 158 3.93 1.03 12.89
C LEU A 158 2.46 0.83 12.46
N ALA A 159 1.63 0.35 13.38
CA ALA A 159 0.19 0.17 13.15
C ALA A 159 -0.50 1.47 12.71
N SER A 160 -0.07 2.64 13.21
CA SER A 160 -0.59 3.93 12.78
C SER A 160 -0.17 4.26 11.34
N ALA A 161 1.08 4.01 10.95
CA ALA A 161 1.55 4.21 9.57
C ALA A 161 0.79 3.29 8.58
N MET A 162 0.63 2.02 8.96
CA MET A 162 -0.16 1.04 8.18
C MET A 162 -1.61 1.49 8.02
N ALA A 163 -2.24 1.99 9.10
CA ALA A 163 -3.61 2.46 9.09
C ALA A 163 -3.80 3.73 8.23
N VAL A 164 -2.85 4.68 8.24
CA VAL A 164 -2.86 5.83 7.31
C VAL A 164 -2.94 5.34 5.88
N SER A 165 -2.05 4.40 5.55
CA SER A 165 -1.92 3.91 4.19
C SER A 165 -3.19 3.23 3.71
N ALA A 166 -4.03 2.70 4.61
CA ALA A 166 -5.29 2.00 4.31
C ALA A 166 -6.57 2.84 4.57
N ALA A 167 -6.43 4.12 4.90
CA ALA A 167 -7.54 5.02 5.23
C ALA A 167 -8.23 5.56 3.95
N PHE A 168 -8.90 4.68 3.20
CA PHE A 168 -9.52 5.09 1.93
C PHE A 168 -10.62 6.16 2.15
N PRO A 169 -10.72 7.16 1.25
CA PRO A 169 -11.74 8.20 1.33
C PRO A 169 -13.16 7.60 1.27
N GLY A 170 -13.97 7.85 2.30
CA GLY A 170 -15.34 7.35 2.44
C GLY A 170 -15.53 6.26 3.50
N GLY A 171 -14.48 5.49 3.82
CA GLY A 171 -14.53 4.45 4.85
C GLY A 171 -14.10 4.94 6.23
N PHE A 172 -12.86 5.45 6.31
CA PHE A 172 -12.20 5.68 7.60
C PHE A 172 -11.83 7.14 7.94
N GLY A 173 -11.91 8.06 6.98
CA GLY A 173 -11.53 9.47 7.18
C GLY A 173 -10.02 9.66 7.43
N PRO A 174 -9.54 10.91 7.45
CA PRO A 174 -8.11 11.18 7.57
C PRO A 174 -7.57 10.79 8.95
N LEU A 175 -6.34 10.28 8.99
CA LEU A 175 -5.58 10.17 10.23
C LEU A 175 -5.00 11.54 10.59
N ARG A 176 -5.13 11.92 11.86
CA ARG A 176 -4.60 13.18 12.38
C ARG A 176 -3.24 12.94 13.02
N LEU A 177 -2.18 13.37 12.35
CA LEU A 177 -0.83 13.38 12.88
C LEU A 177 -0.60 14.67 13.65
N ARG A 178 -0.30 14.56 14.95
CA ARG A 178 0.13 15.67 15.79
C ARG A 178 1.56 16.09 15.44
N ALA A 179 1.70 17.03 14.51
CA ALA A 179 2.98 17.47 13.98
C ALA A 179 3.78 18.29 15.00
N ASP A 180 3.11 18.91 15.97
CA ASP A 180 3.70 19.61 17.12
C ASP A 180 4.63 18.72 17.98
N LYS A 181 4.46 17.40 17.92
CA LYS A 181 5.31 16.43 18.64
C LYS A 181 6.63 16.13 17.93
N PHE A 182 6.86 16.68 16.75
CA PHE A 182 7.99 16.35 15.91
C PHE A 182 8.82 17.61 15.61
N ARG A 183 10.13 17.41 15.43
CA ARG A 183 11.01 18.43 14.87
C ARG A 183 11.13 18.18 13.38
N TRP A 184 10.63 19.11 12.58
CA TRP A 184 10.59 19.00 11.14
C TRP A 184 11.73 19.77 10.51
N LYS A 185 12.36 19.15 9.52
CA LYS A 185 13.40 19.77 8.71
C LYS A 185 13.10 19.58 7.24
N ARG A 186 13.27 20.62 6.44
CA ARG A 186 13.10 20.56 4.98
C ARG A 186 14.40 20.99 4.31
N ARG A 187 14.64 20.54 3.08
CA ARG A 187 15.75 21.07 2.28
C ARG A 187 15.63 22.59 2.16
N ALA A 188 16.76 23.28 2.31
CA ALA A 188 16.84 24.73 2.18
C ALA A 188 16.53 25.17 0.74
N ASN A 189 17.13 24.46 -0.22
CA ASN A 189 16.93 24.66 -1.65
C ASN A 189 16.67 23.31 -2.33
N TRP A 190 15.73 23.27 -3.28
CA TRP A 190 15.42 22.07 -4.04
C TRP A 190 16.61 21.57 -4.88
N SER A 191 17.37 22.50 -5.46
CA SER A 191 18.58 22.21 -6.24
C SER A 191 19.86 22.14 -5.39
N GLY A 192 19.75 22.39 -4.08
CA GLY A 192 20.89 22.35 -3.16
C GLY A 192 21.22 20.95 -2.64
N PRO A 193 22.37 20.79 -1.97
CA PRO A 193 22.76 19.52 -1.34
C PRO A 193 21.71 19.00 -0.37
N ALA A 194 21.48 17.69 -0.37
CA ALA A 194 20.43 17.06 0.44
C ALA A 194 20.58 17.23 1.97
N HIS A 195 21.80 17.49 2.43
CA HIS A 195 22.13 17.66 3.85
C HIS A 195 21.85 19.08 4.36
N GLU A 196 21.72 20.06 3.46
CA GLU A 196 21.37 21.43 3.82
C GLU A 196 19.88 21.51 4.11
N THR A 197 19.57 21.57 5.40
CA THR A 197 18.19 21.58 5.89
C THR A 197 17.92 22.78 6.76
N VAL A 198 16.70 23.31 6.65
CA VAL A 198 16.14 24.37 7.49
C VAL A 198 15.02 23.79 8.33
N ASP A 199 14.82 24.36 9.52
CA ASP A 199 13.68 24.01 10.34
C ASP A 199 12.38 24.37 9.61
N SER A 200 11.42 23.47 9.65
CA SER A 200 10.08 23.65 9.11
C SER A 200 9.08 23.63 10.25
N GLN A 201 8.03 24.44 10.15
CA GLN A 201 6.95 24.47 11.12
C GLN A 201 5.63 24.22 10.39
N PRO A 202 5.27 22.95 10.14
CA PRO A 202 3.91 22.65 9.71
C PRO A 202 2.90 23.07 10.78
N GLY A 203 1.63 23.18 10.37
CA GLY A 203 0.54 23.35 11.32
C GLY A 203 0.53 22.24 12.39
N SER A 204 -0.08 22.50 13.54
CA SER A 204 -0.06 21.59 14.70
C SER A 204 -0.58 20.18 14.41
N VAL A 205 -1.42 20.03 13.39
CA VAL A 205 -1.99 18.77 12.92
C VAL A 205 -1.84 18.66 11.40
N ILE A 206 -1.43 17.49 10.93
CA ILE A 206 -1.42 17.08 9.52
C ILE A 206 -2.48 15.99 9.32
N HIS A 207 -3.28 16.11 8.27
CA HIS A 207 -4.33 15.16 7.91
C HIS A 207 -3.83 14.25 6.79
N LEU A 208 -3.79 12.95 7.08
CA LEU A 208 -3.24 11.96 6.18
C LEU A 208 -4.33 11.03 5.66
N TYR A 209 -4.39 10.88 4.35
CA TYR A 209 -5.24 9.92 3.64
C TYR A 209 -4.43 8.74 3.13
N ASP A 210 -5.15 7.72 2.64
CA ASP A 210 -4.59 6.60 1.87
C ASP A 210 -3.62 7.09 0.78
N GLY A 211 -2.54 6.33 0.57
CA GLY A 211 -1.54 6.65 -0.45
C GLY A 211 -2.08 6.57 -1.87
N GLY A 212 -3.17 5.83 -2.07
CA GLY A 212 -3.84 5.67 -3.36
C GLY A 212 -4.44 6.95 -3.91
N VAL A 213 -4.71 7.95 -3.07
CA VAL A 213 -5.13 9.29 -3.51
C VAL A 213 -4.03 9.98 -4.32
N TYR A 214 -2.76 9.78 -3.95
CA TYR A 214 -1.62 10.37 -4.66
C TYR A 214 -1.08 9.43 -5.75
N ASP A 215 -0.79 8.18 -5.40
CA ASP A 215 -0.20 7.16 -6.26
C ASP A 215 -0.54 5.75 -5.75
N ASN A 216 -1.57 5.13 -6.31
CA ASN A 216 -2.01 3.79 -5.90
C ASN A 216 -1.00 2.69 -6.21
N LEU A 217 -0.10 2.87 -7.18
CA LEU A 217 0.93 1.88 -7.51
C LEU A 217 2.10 1.91 -6.53
N GLY A 218 2.27 3.02 -5.81
CA GLY A 218 3.44 3.25 -4.96
C GLY A 218 4.74 3.27 -5.78
N LEU A 219 4.69 3.83 -6.99
CA LEU A 219 5.79 3.89 -7.95
C LEU A 219 6.73 5.07 -7.68
N GLU A 220 6.15 6.19 -7.21
CA GLU A 220 6.83 7.45 -6.92
C GLU A 220 8.13 7.36 -6.11
N PRO A 221 8.31 6.44 -5.14
CA PRO A 221 9.55 6.40 -4.36
C PRO A 221 10.77 5.96 -5.17
N PHE A 222 10.58 5.23 -6.28
CA PHE A 222 11.67 4.59 -7.01
C PHE A 222 11.70 4.92 -8.49
N PHE A 223 10.60 5.42 -9.05
CA PHE A 223 10.49 5.77 -10.46
C PHE A 223 9.84 7.14 -10.59
N ASP A 224 10.42 7.98 -11.44
CA ASP A 224 9.88 9.30 -11.77
C ASP A 224 9.08 9.20 -13.06
N ALA A 225 7.76 9.29 -12.93
CA ALA A 225 6.85 9.19 -14.07
C ALA A 225 7.02 10.35 -15.08
N GLY A 226 7.56 11.49 -14.64
CA GLY A 226 7.79 12.66 -15.48
C GLY A 226 8.99 12.51 -16.41
N SER A 227 10.12 12.01 -15.89
CA SER A 227 11.31 11.71 -16.68
C SER A 227 11.26 10.32 -17.34
N GLY A 228 10.44 9.40 -16.83
CA GLY A 228 10.35 8.03 -17.32
C GLY A 228 11.57 7.17 -16.94
N GLU A 229 12.27 7.57 -15.87
CA GLU A 229 13.52 6.95 -15.42
C GLU A 229 13.48 6.61 -13.92
N PRO A 230 14.26 5.62 -13.46
CA PRO A 230 14.37 5.30 -12.05
C PRO A 230 15.04 6.46 -11.29
N LYS A 231 14.57 6.73 -10.07
CA LYS A 231 15.12 7.78 -9.21
C LYS A 231 16.50 7.44 -8.64
N GLU A 232 16.92 6.19 -8.76
CA GLU A 232 18.26 5.78 -8.40
C GLU A 232 19.03 5.29 -9.62
N PRO A 233 20.30 5.71 -9.76
CA PRO A 233 21.13 5.37 -10.92
C PRO A 233 21.57 3.90 -10.95
N ASN A 234 21.55 3.18 -9.82
CA ASN A 234 22.13 1.84 -9.70
C ASN A 234 21.21 0.69 -10.17
N GLY A 235 20.23 0.97 -11.04
CA GLY A 235 19.55 -0.05 -11.85
C GLY A 235 18.94 -1.22 -11.07
N HIS A 236 18.06 -0.95 -10.11
CA HIS A 236 17.26 -2.02 -9.48
C HIS A 236 16.25 -2.60 -10.47
N PHE A 237 16.01 -3.91 -10.41
CA PHE A 237 14.85 -4.52 -11.06
C PHE A 237 13.57 -4.04 -10.35
N ILE A 238 12.72 -3.29 -11.06
CA ILE A 238 11.48 -2.76 -10.48
C ILE A 238 10.33 -3.71 -10.79
N LEU A 239 9.87 -4.45 -9.78
CA LEU A 239 8.64 -5.23 -9.86
C LEU A 239 7.45 -4.40 -9.36
N VAL A 240 6.46 -4.14 -10.20
CA VAL A 240 5.19 -3.51 -9.83
C VAL A 240 4.09 -4.56 -9.78
N SER A 241 3.53 -4.79 -8.61
CA SER A 241 2.34 -5.63 -8.42
C SER A 241 1.13 -4.71 -8.26
N ASP A 242 0.28 -4.68 -9.29
CA ASP A 242 -0.89 -3.83 -9.40
C ASP A 242 -2.18 -4.63 -9.19
N ALA A 243 -2.74 -4.49 -8.00
CA ALA A 243 -4.03 -4.99 -7.57
C ALA A 243 -5.16 -3.95 -7.74
N GLY A 244 -4.96 -2.92 -8.56
CA GLY A 244 -5.95 -1.89 -8.88
C GLY A 244 -7.23 -2.46 -9.48
N ARG A 245 -8.38 -1.85 -9.15
CA ARG A 245 -9.66 -2.25 -9.76
C ARG A 245 -9.81 -1.55 -11.12
N PRO A 246 -10.18 -2.27 -12.20
CA PRO A 246 -10.55 -1.60 -13.44
C PRO A 246 -11.75 -0.67 -13.23
N LEU A 247 -11.75 0.47 -13.93
CA LEU A 247 -12.89 1.38 -13.93
C LEU A 247 -14.11 0.72 -14.58
N ASP A 248 -15.23 0.64 -13.85
CA ASP A 248 -16.47 0.08 -14.40
C ASP A 248 -16.98 0.94 -15.57
N MET A 249 -17.47 0.31 -16.64
CA MET A 249 -18.07 1.00 -17.78
C MET A 249 -19.50 1.45 -17.45
N GLY A 250 -19.88 2.64 -17.91
CA GLY A 250 -21.24 3.18 -17.79
C GLY A 250 -21.41 4.27 -16.73
N PHE A 251 -22.63 4.82 -16.66
CA PHE A 251 -23.02 5.90 -15.74
C PHE A 251 -24.46 5.69 -15.28
N SER A 252 -24.72 5.87 -13.99
CA SER A 252 -26.08 5.81 -13.44
C SER A 252 -26.89 7.01 -13.93
N LYS A 253 -27.99 6.75 -14.67
CA LYS A 253 -28.79 7.77 -15.39
C LYS A 253 -29.60 8.73 -14.48
N TYR A 254 -29.50 8.65 -13.15
CA TYR A 254 -30.30 9.47 -12.24
C TYR A 254 -29.65 10.84 -11.96
N SER A 255 -30.44 11.91 -12.02
CA SER A 255 -29.99 13.31 -11.98
C SER A 255 -29.40 13.76 -10.63
N LEU A 256 -29.76 13.11 -9.52
CA LEU A 256 -29.33 13.42 -8.15
C LEU A 256 -28.70 12.20 -7.44
N ASN A 257 -27.83 11.47 -8.13
CA ASN A 257 -27.15 10.33 -7.51
C ASN A 257 -25.97 10.79 -6.62
N PRO A 258 -25.96 10.56 -5.29
CA PRO A 258 -24.84 10.92 -4.40
C PRO A 258 -23.53 10.19 -4.77
N PHE A 259 -23.61 9.08 -5.50
CA PHE A 259 -22.45 8.36 -6.04
C PHE A 259 -21.83 9.06 -7.26
N ARG A 260 -22.38 10.19 -7.73
CA ARG A 260 -21.79 10.96 -8.85
C ARG A 260 -20.40 11.53 -8.48
N ILE A 261 -20.24 12.06 -7.27
CA ILE A 261 -18.95 12.56 -6.79
C ILE A 261 -17.93 11.42 -6.71
N LYS A 262 -18.37 10.26 -6.20
CA LYS A 262 -17.55 9.04 -6.20
C LYS A 262 -17.12 8.65 -7.61
N ARG A 263 -18.05 8.62 -8.58
CA ARG A 263 -17.71 8.30 -9.97
C ARG A 263 -16.68 9.26 -10.58
N VAL A 264 -16.81 10.56 -10.32
CA VAL A 264 -15.82 11.54 -10.78
C VAL A 264 -14.46 11.28 -10.13
N ALA A 265 -14.41 11.01 -8.83
CA ALA A 265 -13.17 10.63 -8.14
C ALA A 265 -12.57 9.32 -8.69
N ASP A 266 -13.40 8.32 -8.99
CA ASP A 266 -12.98 7.06 -9.59
C ASP A 266 -12.34 7.30 -10.97
N ILE A 267 -12.93 8.16 -11.82
CA ILE A 267 -12.36 8.54 -13.13
C ILE A 267 -11.03 9.28 -12.95
N MET A 268 -10.95 10.26 -12.05
CA MET A 268 -9.70 11.01 -11.80
C MET A 268 -8.59 10.08 -11.30
N SER A 269 -8.93 9.14 -10.41
CA SER A 269 -7.99 8.14 -9.90
C SER A 269 -7.51 7.20 -11.00
N ASP A 270 -8.41 6.73 -11.87
CA ASP A 270 -8.08 5.86 -13.01
C ASP A 270 -7.14 6.56 -14.00
N GLN A 271 -7.38 7.84 -14.31
CA GLN A 271 -6.49 8.60 -15.20
C GLN A 271 -5.09 8.80 -14.58
N SER A 272 -5.03 9.10 -13.28
CA SER A 272 -3.77 9.22 -12.53
C SER A 272 -2.97 7.91 -12.51
N HIS A 273 -3.66 6.78 -12.41
CA HIS A 273 -3.08 5.44 -12.51
C HIS A 273 -2.60 5.14 -13.94
N ALA A 274 -3.45 5.30 -14.94
CA ALA A 274 -3.15 5.00 -16.35
C ALA A 274 -1.94 5.79 -16.89
N LEU A 275 -1.76 7.06 -16.48
CA LEU A 275 -0.58 7.85 -16.85
C LEU A 275 0.73 7.24 -16.31
N ARG A 276 0.73 6.77 -15.06
CA ARG A 276 1.90 6.13 -14.45
C ARG A 276 2.18 4.77 -15.09
N VAL A 277 1.14 3.99 -15.34
CA VAL A 277 1.24 2.70 -16.05
C VAL A 277 1.86 2.89 -17.43
N ARG A 278 1.38 3.86 -18.23
CA ARG A 278 1.96 4.15 -19.55
C ARG A 278 3.43 4.56 -19.48
N SER A 279 3.79 5.45 -18.55
CA SER A 279 5.18 5.88 -18.35
C SER A 279 6.07 4.69 -17.96
N PHE A 280 5.60 3.83 -17.07
CA PHE A 280 6.35 2.65 -16.64
C PHE A 280 6.47 1.59 -17.75
N HIS A 281 5.40 1.31 -18.50
CA HIS A 281 5.48 0.42 -19.67
C HIS A 281 6.47 0.92 -20.72
N HIS A 282 6.51 2.24 -20.96
CA HIS A 282 7.52 2.81 -21.84
C HIS A 282 8.93 2.53 -21.32
N TYR A 283 9.18 2.70 -20.01
CA TYR A 283 10.44 2.33 -19.39
C TYR A 283 10.79 0.83 -19.54
N LEU A 284 9.82 -0.08 -19.35
CA LEU A 284 10.01 -1.52 -19.52
C LEU A 284 10.33 -1.90 -20.97
N SER A 285 9.71 -1.22 -21.95
CA SER A 285 9.93 -1.49 -23.38
C SER A 285 11.38 -1.25 -23.84
N LYS A 286 12.15 -0.45 -23.08
CA LYS A 286 13.56 -0.15 -23.39
C LYS A 286 14.51 -1.32 -23.12
N SER A 287 14.19 -2.22 -22.17
CA SER A 287 14.99 -3.44 -21.89
C SER A 287 14.27 -4.35 -20.89
N ALA A 288 14.29 -5.66 -21.14
CA ALA A 288 13.66 -6.67 -20.29
C ALA A 288 14.24 -6.76 -18.86
N ASN A 289 15.53 -6.41 -18.67
CA ASN A 289 16.19 -6.55 -17.36
C ASN A 289 15.86 -5.41 -16.39
N ARG A 290 15.02 -4.45 -16.80
CA ARG A 290 14.71 -3.24 -16.04
C ARG A 290 13.65 -3.44 -14.96
N GLY A 291 12.79 -4.44 -15.12
CA GLY A 291 11.65 -4.64 -14.23
C GLY A 291 10.51 -5.39 -14.90
N ALA A 292 9.40 -5.45 -14.18
CA ALA A 292 8.17 -6.05 -14.66
C ALA A 292 6.96 -5.39 -14.00
N MET A 293 5.82 -5.43 -14.69
CA MET A 293 4.54 -5.02 -14.14
C MET A 293 3.55 -6.17 -14.24
N ILE A 294 2.94 -6.49 -13.10
CA ILE A 294 1.90 -7.51 -12.98
C ILE A 294 0.60 -6.79 -12.67
N TYR A 295 -0.43 -7.01 -13.47
CA TYR A 295 -1.75 -6.46 -13.24
C TYR A 295 -2.75 -7.56 -12.91
N ILE A 296 -3.53 -7.39 -11.84
CA ILE A 296 -4.51 -8.37 -11.36
C ILE A 296 -5.63 -8.68 -12.36
N GLY A 297 -5.86 -7.80 -13.33
CA GLY A 297 -6.84 -8.04 -14.39
C GLY A 297 -6.26 -8.66 -15.64
N SER A 298 -4.95 -8.96 -15.67
CA SER A 298 -4.33 -9.66 -16.78
C SER A 298 -4.63 -11.16 -16.68
N PRO A 299 -5.09 -11.81 -17.76
CA PRO A 299 -5.14 -13.26 -17.80
C PRO A 299 -3.72 -13.84 -17.89
N THR A 300 -3.57 -15.07 -17.41
CA THR A 300 -2.37 -15.91 -17.47
C THR A 300 -2.30 -16.75 -18.75
N SER A 301 -3.42 -17.01 -19.42
CA SER A 301 -3.52 -17.65 -20.73
C SER A 301 -4.57 -16.98 -21.61
N ALA A 302 -4.68 -17.38 -22.88
CA ALA A 302 -5.71 -16.88 -23.81
C ALA A 302 -7.06 -17.62 -23.66
N ASP A 303 -7.22 -18.44 -22.62
CA ASP A 303 -8.42 -19.26 -22.43
C ASP A 303 -9.54 -18.42 -21.80
N SER A 304 -10.78 -18.57 -22.30
CA SER A 304 -11.93 -17.80 -21.81
C SER A 304 -12.19 -17.99 -20.31
N ALA A 305 -11.94 -19.19 -19.79
CA ALA A 305 -12.07 -19.48 -18.36
C ALA A 305 -11.06 -18.69 -17.51
N ASP A 306 -9.87 -18.43 -18.04
CA ASP A 306 -8.84 -17.66 -17.34
C ASP A 306 -9.10 -16.15 -17.43
N GLU A 307 -9.68 -15.68 -18.54
CA GLU A 307 -10.21 -14.31 -18.64
C GLU A 307 -11.36 -14.06 -17.65
N GLU A 308 -12.26 -15.04 -17.48
CA GLU A 308 -13.32 -14.98 -16.47
C GLU A 308 -12.75 -14.95 -15.05
N GLU A 309 -11.71 -15.75 -14.78
CA GLU A 309 -11.01 -15.77 -13.49
C GLU A 309 -10.33 -14.42 -13.22
N ALA A 310 -9.57 -13.88 -14.18
CA ALA A 310 -8.93 -12.57 -14.09
C ALA A 310 -9.95 -11.45 -13.82
N ASN A 311 -11.10 -11.50 -14.50
CA ASN A 311 -12.21 -10.56 -14.26
C ASN A 311 -12.82 -10.70 -12.87
N PHE A 312 -13.00 -11.93 -12.39
CA PHE A 312 -13.49 -12.20 -11.04
C PHE A 312 -12.54 -11.61 -9.99
N VAL A 313 -11.25 -11.96 -10.05
CA VAL A 313 -10.27 -11.51 -9.05
C VAL A 313 -10.10 -10.00 -9.08
N ALA A 314 -10.02 -9.38 -10.27
CA ALA A 314 -9.88 -7.93 -10.41
C ALA A 314 -11.08 -7.13 -9.90
N ARG A 315 -12.28 -7.74 -9.89
CA ARG A 315 -13.52 -7.14 -9.37
C ARG A 315 -13.84 -7.54 -7.94
N PHE A 316 -13.06 -8.43 -7.33
CA PHE A 316 -13.25 -8.86 -5.95
C PHE A 316 -13.30 -7.63 -5.00
N PRO A 317 -14.22 -7.60 -4.02
CA PRO A 317 -14.38 -6.45 -3.13
C PRO A 317 -13.09 -6.01 -2.43
N THR A 318 -12.94 -4.68 -2.26
CA THR A 318 -11.82 -4.06 -1.55
C THR A 318 -12.08 -3.90 -0.05
N SER A 319 -13.17 -4.48 0.47
CA SER A 319 -13.48 -4.48 1.89
C SER A 319 -12.42 -5.26 2.70
N LEU A 320 -12.38 -5.05 4.02
CA LEU A 320 -11.49 -5.77 4.93
C LEU A 320 -12.24 -6.89 5.68
N ILE A 321 -13.24 -7.47 5.01
CA ILE A 321 -14.02 -8.60 5.52
C ILE A 321 -13.24 -9.90 5.36
N LYS A 322 -13.55 -10.93 6.17
CA LYS A 322 -12.93 -12.25 6.03
C LYS A 322 -13.13 -12.83 4.63
N LEU A 323 -12.12 -13.52 4.12
CA LEU A 323 -12.21 -14.29 2.89
C LEU A 323 -12.73 -15.69 3.16
N THR A 324 -13.38 -16.31 2.17
CA THR A 324 -13.46 -17.76 2.15
C THR A 324 -12.09 -18.33 1.77
N ALA A 325 -11.79 -19.55 2.20
CA ALA A 325 -10.58 -20.25 1.79
C ALA A 325 -10.45 -20.35 0.26
N ALA A 326 -11.57 -20.58 -0.44
CA ALA A 326 -11.62 -20.65 -1.89
C ALA A 326 -11.29 -19.30 -2.55
N ASP A 327 -11.87 -18.20 -2.08
CA ASP A 327 -11.59 -16.86 -2.62
C ASP A 327 -10.14 -16.45 -2.39
N PHE A 328 -9.60 -16.79 -1.21
CA PHE A 328 -8.19 -16.57 -0.91
C PHE A 328 -7.30 -17.30 -1.93
N ASP A 329 -7.54 -18.59 -2.11
CA ASP A 329 -6.71 -19.42 -2.98
C ASP A 329 -6.81 -18.95 -4.45
N ARG A 330 -8.00 -18.60 -4.94
CA ARG A 330 -8.20 -18.04 -6.29
C ARG A 330 -7.34 -16.80 -6.54
N ILE A 331 -7.43 -15.81 -5.64
CA ILE A 331 -6.70 -14.54 -5.79
C ILE A 331 -5.18 -14.76 -5.63
N ALA A 332 -4.76 -15.52 -4.62
CA ALA A 332 -3.34 -15.75 -4.37
C ALA A 332 -2.68 -16.60 -5.47
N ILE A 333 -3.35 -17.64 -5.97
CA ILE A 333 -2.84 -18.46 -7.08
C ILE A 333 -2.76 -17.62 -8.36
N HIS A 334 -3.73 -16.76 -8.63
CA HIS A 334 -3.68 -15.89 -9.80
C HIS A 334 -2.46 -14.94 -9.75
N GLY A 335 -2.20 -14.30 -8.61
CA GLY A 335 -0.99 -13.49 -8.41
C GLY A 335 0.31 -14.28 -8.54
N GLU A 336 0.34 -15.52 -8.02
CA GLU A 336 1.48 -16.43 -8.16
C GLU A 336 1.73 -16.81 -9.63
N ARG A 337 0.68 -17.15 -10.38
CA ARG A 337 0.78 -17.53 -11.80
C ARG A 337 1.29 -16.39 -12.66
N LEU A 338 0.73 -15.19 -12.54
CA LEU A 338 1.19 -14.04 -13.31
C LEU A 338 2.65 -13.70 -13.04
N THR A 339 3.10 -13.84 -11.79
CA THR A 339 4.50 -13.56 -11.43
C THR A 339 5.47 -14.55 -12.07
N ARG A 340 5.06 -15.80 -12.26
CA ARG A 340 5.90 -16.85 -12.88
C ARG A 340 6.06 -16.68 -14.40
N LEU A 341 5.30 -15.79 -15.03
CA LEU A 341 5.42 -15.48 -16.46
C LEU A 341 6.53 -14.45 -16.75
N LEU A 342 7.14 -13.88 -15.70
CA LEU A 342 8.21 -12.90 -15.78
C LEU A 342 9.58 -13.56 -15.82
#